data_AF-A0A7R8WMJ0-F1
#
_entry.id   AF-A0A7R8WMJ0-F1
#
_cell.length_a   1.000
_cell.length_b   1.000
_cell.length_c   1.000
_cell.angle_alpha   90.00
_cell.angle_beta   90.00
_cell.angle_gamma   90.00
#
_symmetry.space_group_name_H-M   'P 1'
#
loop_
_entity.id
_entity.type
_entity.pdbx_description
1 polymer ?
#
loop_
_entity_poly.entity_id
_entity_poly.type
_entity_poly.pdbx_seq_one_letter_code
_entity_poly.pdbx_strand_id
1 'polypeptide(L)'
;MSAALDSYVNRLVSVITQDGRNIVGMLKGCDQTINIILDDSHERVYSNTQGVEQVKLGLYIIRGDNVAIIGEVDSETDKAMDLAKIKAEPLNPCICLKRFSKMADEVKRILVFGATGNTGLACLEQVLKLEKKVVAFVRDPEKIPASMKPQLASVVVGDVENQGDITRAFQENQPIDGVVVALGTRNNLDPTTMMSQALTWIVGELKKQPKQRLTVCLSAFLFWERSKLKPIFGPLTDEHERMLNILESIKDEQFHWVAISPPHIASEDPVGFGTYLVEEGAVPSGASRKISKYDLGDFLVRALWMKEYGHKHVGLAAPATG
;
A
#
# COMPACT_ATOMS: atom_id res chain seq x y z
N MET A 1 11.80 -20.89 4.42
CA MET A 1 10.49 -20.81 5.11
C MET A 1 9.75 -22.15 5.07
N SER A 2 9.80 -22.95 3.98
CA SER A 2 9.22 -24.31 3.97
C SER A 2 9.80 -25.23 5.06
N ALA A 3 11.11 -25.15 5.31
CA ALA A 3 11.80 -26.00 6.31
C ALA A 3 11.27 -25.88 7.76
N ALA A 4 10.57 -24.79 8.10
CA ALA A 4 9.97 -24.61 9.43
C ALA A 4 8.52 -25.14 9.52
N LEU A 5 7.85 -25.29 8.38
CA LEU A 5 6.51 -25.88 8.28
C LEU A 5 6.59 -27.41 8.21
N ASP A 6 7.65 -27.94 7.59
CA ASP A 6 7.91 -29.37 7.51
C ASP A 6 7.98 -30.02 8.91
N SER A 7 8.45 -29.29 9.93
CA SER A 7 8.47 -29.76 11.32
C SER A 7 7.09 -29.87 11.97
N TYR A 8 6.07 -29.22 11.40
CA TYR A 8 4.68 -29.28 11.88
C TYR A 8 3.85 -30.35 11.15
N VAL A 9 4.42 -31.05 10.16
CA VAL A 9 3.73 -32.16 9.49
C VAL A 9 3.38 -33.26 10.51
N ASN A 10 2.14 -33.75 10.43
CA ASN A 10 1.49 -34.65 11.37
C ASN A 10 1.31 -34.10 12.80
N ARG A 11 1.37 -32.77 12.98
CA ARG A 11 1.00 -32.12 14.24
C ARG A 11 -0.34 -31.41 14.12
N LEU A 12 -0.99 -31.22 15.27
CA LEU A 12 -2.19 -30.41 15.37
C LEU A 12 -1.78 -28.94 15.27
N VAL A 13 -2.38 -28.22 14.33
CA VAL A 13 -2.07 -26.80 14.07
C VAL A 13 -3.35 -25.97 14.07
N SER A 14 -3.20 -24.71 14.46
CA SER A 14 -4.20 -23.67 14.33
C SER A 14 -3.74 -22.69 13.26
N VAL A 15 -4.61 -22.45 12.28
CA VAL A 15 -4.37 -21.60 11.12
C VAL A 15 -5.31 -20.42 11.19
N ILE A 16 -4.75 -19.22 11.25
CA ILE A 16 -5.49 -17.98 11.07
C ILE A 16 -5.38 -17.58 9.60
N THR A 17 -6.52 -17.36 8.96
CA THR A 17 -6.59 -16.92 7.57
C THR A 17 -6.62 -15.39 7.45
N GLN A 18 -6.35 -14.87 6.25
CA GLN A 18 -6.37 -13.43 5.99
C GLN A 18 -7.73 -12.78 6.20
N ASP A 19 -8.84 -13.50 6.03
CA ASP A 19 -10.20 -13.04 6.31
C ASP A 19 -10.61 -13.21 7.78
N GLY A 20 -9.68 -13.63 8.66
CA GLY A 20 -9.91 -13.70 10.12
C GLY A 20 -10.48 -15.03 10.62
N ARG A 21 -10.58 -16.06 9.78
CA ARG A 21 -11.06 -17.38 10.20
C ARG A 21 -9.97 -18.12 10.98
N ASN A 22 -10.41 -18.95 11.92
CA ASN A 22 -9.54 -19.82 12.72
C ASN A 22 -9.87 -21.28 12.42
N ILE A 23 -8.94 -21.98 11.77
CA ILE A 23 -9.12 -23.37 11.35
C ILE A 23 -8.09 -24.24 12.06
N VAL A 24 -8.57 -25.23 12.80
CA VAL A 24 -7.72 -26.17 13.54
C VAL A 24 -7.81 -27.54 12.89
N GLY A 25 -6.68 -28.20 12.70
CA GLY A 25 -6.62 -29.53 12.11
C GLY A 25 -5.21 -30.12 12.11
N MET A 26 -5.08 -31.38 11.69
CA MET A 26 -3.79 -32.03 11.59
C MET A 26 -3.12 -31.69 10.26
N LEU A 27 -1.95 -31.08 10.28
CA LEU A 27 -1.23 -30.73 9.05
C LEU A 27 -0.71 -32.00 8.35
N LYS A 28 -1.18 -32.28 7.14
CA LYS A 28 -0.74 -33.45 6.36
C LYS A 28 0.35 -33.13 5.35
N GLY A 29 0.40 -31.90 4.87
CA GLY A 29 1.42 -31.48 3.93
C GLY A 29 1.33 -30.00 3.62
N CYS A 30 2.44 -29.47 3.15
CA CYS A 30 2.56 -28.13 2.61
C CYS A 30 3.42 -28.14 1.35
N ASP A 31 3.17 -27.20 0.44
CA ASP A 31 4.03 -26.98 -0.72
C ASP A 31 4.95 -25.74 -0.57
N GLN A 32 5.74 -25.45 -1.60
CA GLN A 32 6.67 -24.32 -1.61
C GLN A 32 5.97 -22.94 -1.57
N THR A 33 4.67 -22.90 -1.89
CA THR A 33 3.83 -21.70 -1.89
C THR A 33 2.95 -21.61 -0.64
N ILE A 34 3.15 -22.51 0.33
CA ILE A 34 2.41 -22.56 1.61
C ILE A 34 0.93 -22.95 1.41
N ASN A 35 0.60 -23.62 0.29
CA ASN A 35 -0.68 -24.33 0.24
C ASN A 35 -0.60 -25.48 1.24
N ILE A 36 -1.55 -25.53 2.18
CA ILE A 36 -1.56 -26.52 3.26
C ILE A 36 -2.78 -27.40 3.19
N ILE A 37 -2.59 -28.66 3.57
CA ILE A 37 -3.64 -29.67 3.66
C ILE A 37 -3.82 -30.00 5.14
N LEU A 38 -5.02 -29.77 5.65
CA LEU A 38 -5.43 -30.15 7.00
C LEU A 38 -6.37 -31.34 6.91
N ASP A 39 -6.18 -32.30 7.80
CA ASP A 39 -7.05 -33.45 8.01
C ASP A 39 -7.73 -33.36 9.37
N ASP A 40 -8.90 -33.99 9.49
CA ASP A 40 -9.83 -33.88 10.63
C ASP A 40 -9.99 -32.44 11.14
N SER A 41 -10.12 -31.48 10.21
CA SER A 41 -10.15 -30.06 10.55
C SER A 41 -11.55 -29.57 10.91
N HIS A 42 -11.59 -28.54 11.73
CA HIS A 42 -12.78 -27.79 12.11
C HIS A 42 -12.48 -26.30 12.17
N GLU A 43 -13.48 -25.48 11.89
CA GLU A 43 -13.40 -24.03 12.06
C GLU A 43 -13.95 -23.63 13.42
N ARG A 44 -13.22 -22.75 14.12
CA ARG A 44 -13.66 -22.12 15.36
C ARG A 44 -14.32 -20.78 15.05
N VAL A 45 -15.62 -20.71 15.25
CA VAL A 45 -16.42 -19.49 15.03
C VAL A 45 -16.63 -18.80 16.38
N TYR A 46 -16.08 -17.58 16.48
CA TYR A 46 -16.15 -16.77 17.70
C TYR A 46 -17.34 -15.82 17.65
N SER A 47 -17.99 -15.60 18.79
CA SER A 47 -19.12 -14.68 18.94
C SER A 47 -19.10 -13.99 20.30
N ASN A 48 -19.64 -12.76 20.35
CA ASN A 48 -19.86 -12.04 21.60
C ASN A 48 -21.05 -12.58 22.41
N THR A 49 -22.00 -13.24 21.75
CA THR A 49 -23.26 -13.66 22.38
C THR A 49 -23.24 -15.13 22.78
N GLN A 50 -22.58 -15.97 21.97
CA GLN A 50 -22.53 -17.42 22.11
C GLN A 50 -21.10 -17.91 22.31
N GLY A 51 -20.96 -19.11 22.89
CA GLY A 51 -19.66 -19.79 23.00
C GLY A 51 -19.06 -20.11 21.64
N VAL A 52 -17.78 -20.47 21.61
CA VAL A 52 -17.10 -20.83 20.36
C VAL A 52 -17.73 -22.09 19.76
N GLU A 53 -18.20 -21.97 18.52
CA GLU A 53 -18.75 -23.09 17.75
C GLU A 53 -17.63 -23.76 16.93
N GLN A 54 -17.68 -25.10 16.85
CA GLN A 54 -16.76 -25.88 16.03
C GLN A 54 -17.49 -26.46 14.81
N VAL A 55 -17.25 -25.87 13.64
CA VAL A 55 -17.84 -26.32 12.38
C VAL A 55 -16.92 -27.34 11.73
N LYS A 56 -17.36 -28.60 11.60
CA LYS A 56 -16.53 -29.68 11.05
C LYS A 56 -16.31 -29.50 9.55
N LEU A 57 -15.05 -29.52 9.12
CA LEU A 57 -14.63 -29.38 7.71
C LEU A 57 -14.06 -30.69 7.14
N GLY A 58 -13.42 -31.51 7.97
CA GLY A 58 -12.82 -32.78 7.53
C GLY A 58 -11.47 -32.59 6.84
N LEU A 59 -11.34 -33.03 5.59
CA LEU A 59 -10.15 -32.75 4.78
C LEU A 59 -10.30 -31.37 4.14
N TYR A 60 -9.41 -30.43 4.47
CA TYR A 60 -9.52 -29.05 4.04
C TYR A 60 -8.19 -28.53 3.49
N ILE A 61 -8.23 -27.88 2.33
CA ILE A 61 -7.06 -27.29 1.68
C ILE A 61 -7.15 -25.76 1.81
N ILE A 62 -6.10 -25.16 2.36
CA ILE A 62 -5.99 -23.71 2.45
C ILE A 62 -4.91 -23.26 1.47
N ARG A 63 -5.29 -22.37 0.54
CA ARG A 63 -4.34 -21.74 -0.37
C ARG A 63 -3.36 -20.90 0.45
N GLY A 64 -2.07 -20.98 0.15
CA GLY A 64 -1.02 -20.27 0.89
C GLY A 64 -1.18 -18.76 0.87
N ASP A 65 -1.85 -18.24 -0.17
CA ASP A 65 -2.23 -16.84 -0.22
C ASP A 65 -3.19 -16.42 0.89
N ASN A 66 -3.97 -17.33 1.44
CA ASN A 66 -4.94 -17.04 2.48
C ASN A 66 -4.40 -17.35 3.89
N VAL A 67 -3.22 -17.95 4.04
CA VAL A 67 -2.62 -18.27 5.35
C VAL A 67 -1.97 -17.01 5.94
N ALA A 68 -2.47 -16.52 7.07
CA ALA A 68 -1.87 -15.39 7.78
C ALA A 68 -0.88 -15.87 8.84
N ILE A 69 -1.29 -16.80 9.70
CA ILE A 69 -0.47 -17.38 10.78
C ILE A 69 -0.78 -18.86 10.89
N ILE A 70 0.25 -19.66 11.19
CA ILE A 70 0.13 -21.06 11.56
C ILE A 70 0.96 -21.33 12.82
N GLY A 71 0.36 -21.99 13.79
CA GLY A 71 1.01 -22.37 15.05
C GLY A 71 0.62 -23.78 15.46
N GLU A 72 1.56 -24.49 16.07
CA GLU A 72 1.29 -25.78 16.70
C GLU A 72 0.37 -25.58 17.91
N VAL A 73 -0.60 -26.48 18.06
CA VAL A 73 -1.56 -26.47 19.16
C VAL A 73 -1.14 -27.54 20.16
N ASP A 74 -0.96 -27.13 21.41
CA ASP A 74 -0.79 -28.06 22.52
C ASP A 74 -2.11 -28.78 22.81
N SER A 75 -2.12 -30.09 22.59
CA SER A 75 -3.35 -30.89 22.65
C SER A 75 -3.92 -31.05 24.05
N GLU A 76 -3.10 -30.94 25.10
CA GLU A 76 -3.56 -31.03 26.49
C GLU A 76 -4.25 -29.74 26.91
N THR A 77 -3.62 -28.60 26.61
CA THR A 77 -4.16 -27.27 26.88
C THR A 77 -5.47 -27.05 26.12
N ASP A 78 -5.51 -27.41 24.84
CA ASP A 78 -6.67 -27.19 23.98
C ASP A 78 -7.91 -28.00 24.44
N LYS A 79 -7.69 -29.23 24.95
CA LYS A 79 -8.77 -30.06 25.52
C LYS A 79 -9.24 -29.57 26.89
N ALA A 80 -8.37 -28.94 27.66
CA ALA A 80 -8.73 -28.38 28.97
C ALA A 80 -9.59 -27.10 28.85
N MET A 81 -9.63 -26.47 27.67
CA MET A 81 -10.41 -25.26 27.42
C MET A 81 -11.90 -25.58 27.20
N ASP A 82 -12.77 -24.95 27.99
CA ASP A 82 -14.21 -24.99 27.79
C ASP A 82 -14.65 -23.96 26.74
N LEU A 83 -14.53 -24.35 25.47
CA LEU A 83 -14.84 -23.50 24.31
C LEU A 83 -16.28 -22.94 24.34
N ALA A 84 -17.23 -23.67 24.93
CA ALA A 84 -18.62 -23.24 25.03
C ALA A 84 -18.83 -22.03 25.96
N LYS A 85 -17.86 -21.75 26.85
CA LYS A 85 -17.89 -20.58 27.75
C LYS A 85 -17.08 -19.39 27.25
N ILE A 86 -16.24 -19.59 26.23
CA ILE A 86 -15.39 -18.53 25.69
C ILE A 86 -16.23 -17.67 24.73
N LYS A 87 -16.25 -16.36 24.99
CA LYS A 87 -16.91 -15.36 24.15
C LYS A 87 -15.88 -14.34 23.72
N ALA A 88 -15.78 -14.10 22.42
CA ALA A 88 -14.86 -13.15 21.83
C ALA A 88 -15.39 -12.70 20.47
N GLU A 89 -14.95 -11.52 20.02
CA GLU A 89 -15.24 -11.07 18.67
C GLU A 89 -14.46 -11.89 17.64
N PRO A 90 -15.05 -12.12 16.45
CA PRO A 90 -14.29 -12.62 15.31
C PRO A 90 -13.06 -11.74 15.04
N LEU A 91 -11.99 -12.37 14.56
CA LEU A 91 -10.82 -11.60 14.14
C LEU A 91 -11.18 -10.78 12.90
N ASN A 92 -10.76 -9.52 12.90
CA ASN A 92 -10.76 -8.71 11.69
C ASN A 92 -9.77 -9.29 10.65
N PRO A 93 -9.92 -8.93 9.37
CA PRO A 93 -8.98 -9.34 8.34
C PRO A 93 -7.52 -9.09 8.73
N CYS A 94 -6.69 -10.13 8.64
CA CYS A 94 -5.30 -10.14 9.07
C CYS A 94 -4.38 -9.65 7.95
N ILE A 95 -3.74 -8.49 8.14
CA ILE A 95 -2.77 -7.92 7.20
C ILE A 95 -1.35 -8.32 7.61
N CYS A 96 -0.74 -9.26 6.88
CA CYS A 96 0.61 -9.74 7.19
C CYS A 96 1.70 -8.77 6.70
N LEU A 97 2.27 -8.00 7.62
CA LEU A 97 3.32 -6.99 7.34
C LEU A 97 4.60 -7.60 6.73
N LYS A 98 4.89 -8.88 6.99
CA LYS A 98 6.09 -9.56 6.45
C LYS A 98 5.93 -10.03 5.01
N ARG A 99 4.70 -10.11 4.49
CA ARG A 99 4.48 -10.56 3.10
C ARG A 99 4.89 -9.52 2.06
N PHE A 100 5.06 -8.28 2.50
CA PHE A 100 5.70 -7.22 1.73
C PHE A 100 7.22 -7.38 1.60
N SER A 101 7.88 -8.27 2.36
CA SER A 101 9.33 -8.21 2.56
C SER A 101 10.14 -8.42 1.28
N LYS A 102 9.86 -9.46 0.47
CA LYS A 102 10.74 -9.76 -0.67
C LYS A 102 10.75 -8.64 -1.72
N MET A 103 9.57 -8.11 -2.06
CA MET A 103 9.49 -7.07 -3.08
C MET A 103 9.84 -5.67 -2.50
N ALA A 104 9.58 -5.45 -1.21
CA ALA A 104 10.13 -4.28 -0.50
C ALA A 104 11.66 -4.29 -0.49
N ASP A 105 12.30 -5.45 -0.28
CA ASP A 105 13.77 -5.58 -0.29
C ASP A 105 14.38 -5.34 -1.66
N GLU A 106 13.61 -5.59 -2.73
CA GLU A 106 14.00 -5.29 -4.10
C GLU A 106 13.92 -3.80 -4.42
N VAL A 107 12.95 -3.05 -3.87
CA VAL A 107 12.87 -1.60 -4.04
C VAL A 107 13.83 -0.90 -3.07
N LYS A 108 14.98 -0.44 -3.57
CA LYS A 108 16.05 0.14 -2.74
C LYS A 108 16.24 1.62 -2.96
N ARG A 109 16.12 2.10 -4.21
CA ARG A 109 16.28 3.53 -4.56
C ARG A 109 14.98 4.11 -5.11
N ILE A 110 14.46 5.12 -4.43
CA ILE A 110 13.18 5.77 -4.77
C ILE A 110 13.43 7.23 -5.16
N LEU A 111 12.93 7.62 -6.33
CA LEU A 111 12.93 9.01 -6.81
C LEU A 111 11.59 9.67 -6.48
N VAL A 112 11.61 10.83 -5.83
CA VAL A 112 10.41 11.56 -5.43
C VAL A 112 10.31 12.88 -6.18
N PHE A 113 9.26 13.02 -6.98
CA PHE A 113 8.86 14.28 -7.62
C PHE A 113 7.84 15.01 -6.72
N GLY A 114 7.94 16.33 -6.65
CA GLY A 114 7.13 17.13 -5.71
C GLY A 114 7.62 17.03 -4.27
N ALA A 115 8.89 16.66 -4.06
CA ALA A 115 9.49 16.32 -2.77
C ALA A 115 9.46 17.43 -1.70
N THR A 116 9.24 18.70 -2.08
CA THR A 116 9.13 19.84 -1.15
C THR A 116 7.69 20.28 -0.88
N GLY A 117 6.70 19.55 -1.42
CA GLY A 117 5.29 19.73 -1.11
C GLY A 117 4.92 19.13 0.26
N ASN A 118 3.68 19.41 0.72
CA ASN A 118 3.19 18.91 2.02
C ASN A 118 3.28 17.37 2.10
N THR A 119 2.78 16.68 1.08
CA THR A 119 2.85 15.21 0.97
C THR A 119 4.24 14.72 0.56
N GLY A 120 4.94 15.47 -0.29
CA GLY A 120 6.28 15.11 -0.76
C GLY A 120 7.30 14.98 0.37
N LEU A 121 7.28 15.91 1.34
CA LEU A 121 8.15 15.85 2.52
C LEU A 121 7.84 14.62 3.38
N ALA A 122 6.56 14.28 3.55
CA ALA A 122 6.16 13.06 4.24
C ALA A 122 6.61 11.80 3.50
N CYS A 123 6.60 11.80 2.16
CA CYS A 123 7.17 10.71 1.37
C CYS A 123 8.68 10.59 1.60
N LEU A 124 9.44 11.69 1.59
CA LEU A 124 10.88 11.65 1.87
C LEU A 124 11.16 11.04 3.25
N GLU A 125 10.45 11.53 4.28
CA GLU A 125 10.56 11.02 5.65
C GLU A 125 10.24 9.52 5.72
N GLN A 126 9.20 9.09 5.01
CA GLN A 126 8.82 7.69 4.98
C GLN A 126 9.87 6.80 4.30
N VAL A 127 10.43 7.23 3.16
CA VAL A 127 11.48 6.47 2.46
C VAL A 127 12.69 6.28 3.38
N LEU A 128 13.06 7.31 4.15
CA LEU A 128 14.12 7.24 5.16
C LEU A 128 13.77 6.31 6.32
N LYS A 129 12.55 6.35 6.85
CA LYS A 129 12.07 5.44 7.91
C LYS A 129 12.10 3.97 7.47
N LEU A 130 11.92 3.70 6.19
CA LEU A 130 12.01 2.36 5.60
C LEU A 130 13.44 1.96 5.20
N GLU A 131 14.44 2.76 5.60
CA GLU A 131 15.87 2.54 5.34
C GLU A 131 16.20 2.38 3.84
N LYS A 132 15.45 3.09 2.99
CA LYS A 132 15.66 3.09 1.54
C LYS A 132 16.45 4.33 1.10
N LYS A 133 17.13 4.23 -0.03
CA LYS A 133 17.83 5.36 -0.64
C LYS A 133 16.82 6.27 -1.32
N VAL A 134 16.74 7.53 -0.89
CA VAL A 134 15.83 8.51 -1.49
C VAL A 134 16.59 9.50 -2.37
N VAL A 135 16.03 9.79 -3.53
CA VAL A 135 16.47 10.85 -4.43
C VAL A 135 15.36 11.90 -4.49
N ALA A 136 15.66 13.13 -4.06
CA ALA A 136 14.69 14.21 -4.10
C ALA A 136 14.87 15.04 -5.37
N PHE A 137 13.83 15.15 -6.21
CA PHE A 137 13.80 16.07 -7.34
C PHE A 137 13.10 17.37 -6.94
N VAL A 138 13.82 18.48 -6.95
CA VAL A 138 13.36 19.76 -6.39
C VAL A 138 13.78 20.95 -7.25
N ARG A 139 12.95 22.00 -7.28
CA ARG A 139 13.33 23.29 -7.86
C ARG A 139 14.24 24.09 -6.93
N ASP A 140 13.97 24.00 -5.63
CA ASP A 140 14.63 24.77 -4.58
C ASP A 140 15.02 23.82 -3.45
N PRO A 141 16.31 23.47 -3.31
CA PRO A 141 16.79 22.54 -2.30
C PRO A 141 16.67 23.11 -0.88
N GLU A 142 16.58 24.43 -0.69
CA GLU A 142 16.46 25.04 0.64
C GLU A 142 15.12 24.75 1.32
N LYS A 143 14.13 24.30 0.55
CA LYS A 143 12.83 23.85 1.08
C LYS A 143 12.87 22.44 1.67
N ILE A 144 13.97 21.70 1.52
CA ILE A 144 14.17 20.43 2.21
C ILE A 144 14.68 20.75 3.64
N PRO A 145 14.08 20.19 4.71
CA PRO A 145 14.55 20.40 6.06
C PRO A 145 16.03 20.07 6.25
N ALA A 146 16.77 20.93 6.94
CA ALA A 146 18.22 20.78 7.14
C ALA A 146 18.60 19.47 7.85
N SER A 147 17.74 18.95 8.73
CA SER A 147 17.92 17.65 9.40
C SER A 147 17.79 16.45 8.44
N MET A 148 17.07 16.63 7.34
CA MET A 148 16.77 15.57 6.37
C MET A 148 17.79 15.54 5.23
N LYS A 149 18.27 16.70 4.77
CA LYS A 149 19.21 16.82 3.63
C LYS A 149 20.39 15.83 3.70
N PRO A 150 21.12 15.66 4.82
CA PRO A 150 22.28 14.76 4.89
C PRO A 150 21.94 13.27 4.77
N GLN A 151 20.66 12.91 4.95
CA GLN A 151 20.19 11.52 4.88
C GLN A 151 19.74 11.14 3.47
N LEU A 152 19.52 12.12 2.59
CA LEU A 152 19.13 11.87 1.21
C LEU A 152 20.31 11.30 0.43
N ALA A 153 20.06 10.30 -0.41
CA ALA A 153 21.11 9.73 -1.24
C ALA A 153 21.55 10.69 -2.36
N SER A 154 20.63 11.55 -2.81
CA SER A 154 20.89 12.60 -3.81
C SER A 154 19.77 13.65 -3.79
N VAL A 155 20.13 14.88 -4.14
CA VAL A 155 19.20 15.99 -4.39
C VAL A 155 19.44 16.49 -5.80
N VAL A 156 18.47 16.27 -6.69
CA VAL A 156 18.54 16.72 -8.08
C VAL A 156 17.78 18.03 -8.21
N VAL A 157 18.50 19.09 -8.58
CA VAL A 157 17.90 20.41 -8.81
C VAL A 157 17.44 20.51 -10.27
N GLY A 158 16.15 20.73 -10.47
CA GLY A 158 15.54 20.84 -11.80
C GLY A 158 14.06 21.23 -11.78
N ASP A 159 13.51 21.47 -12.96
CA ASP A 159 12.09 21.75 -13.17
C ASP A 159 11.38 20.59 -13.89
N VAL A 160 10.19 20.23 -13.43
CA VAL A 160 9.37 19.20 -14.06
C VAL A 160 8.79 19.64 -15.41
N GLU A 161 8.75 20.94 -15.69
CA GLU A 161 8.41 21.48 -17.00
C GLU A 161 9.57 21.34 -18.02
N ASN A 162 10.73 20.86 -17.57
CA ASN A 162 11.88 20.57 -18.42
C ASN A 162 12.16 19.06 -18.50
N GLN A 163 11.91 18.46 -19.68
CA GLN A 163 12.17 17.04 -19.91
C GLN A 163 13.63 16.63 -19.69
N GLY A 164 14.58 17.52 -19.98
CA GLY A 164 16.01 17.27 -19.79
C GLY A 164 16.37 17.11 -18.31
N ASP A 165 15.75 17.90 -17.43
CA ASP A 165 15.96 17.78 -15.99
C ASP A 165 15.43 16.46 -15.43
N ILE A 166 14.25 16.03 -15.88
CA ILE A 166 13.71 14.70 -15.54
C ILE A 166 14.67 13.61 -16.03
N THR A 167 15.10 13.68 -17.29
CA THR A 167 16.02 12.70 -17.88
C THR A 167 17.31 12.59 -17.08
N ARG A 168 17.90 13.73 -16.69
CA ARG A 168 19.10 13.82 -15.86
C ARG A 168 18.89 13.19 -14.49
N ALA A 169 17.73 13.43 -13.85
CA ALA A 169 17.39 12.84 -12.56
C ALA A 169 17.43 11.31 -12.59
N PHE A 170 16.96 10.68 -13.67
CA PHE A 170 17.09 9.25 -13.85
C PHE A 170 18.55 8.85 -14.13
N GLN A 171 19.21 9.48 -15.10
CA GLN A 171 20.57 9.10 -15.53
C GLN A 171 21.61 9.15 -14.40
N GLU A 172 21.60 10.20 -13.58
CA GLU A 172 22.57 10.40 -12.49
C GLU A 172 22.33 9.46 -11.29
N ASN A 173 21.16 8.80 -11.22
CA ASN A 173 20.73 8.05 -10.04
C ASN A 173 20.34 6.59 -10.34
N GLN A 174 20.94 5.99 -11.37
CA GLN A 174 20.68 4.61 -11.74
C GLN A 174 21.17 3.58 -10.69
N PRO A 175 20.49 2.43 -10.54
CA PRO A 175 19.12 2.17 -11.00
C PRO A 175 18.11 2.90 -10.11
N ILE A 176 17.04 3.43 -10.71
CA ILE A 176 15.83 3.85 -9.97
C ILE A 176 14.91 2.64 -9.87
N ASP A 177 14.56 2.24 -8.65
CA ASP A 177 13.71 1.08 -8.40
C ASP A 177 12.22 1.43 -8.31
N GLY A 178 11.90 2.68 -7.98
CA GLY A 178 10.54 3.18 -7.87
C GLY A 178 10.46 4.69 -7.90
N VAL A 179 9.32 5.22 -8.31
CA VAL A 179 9.08 6.65 -8.45
C VAL A 179 7.79 7.03 -7.73
N VAL A 180 7.86 8.04 -6.87
CA VAL A 180 6.69 8.65 -6.24
C VAL A 180 6.46 10.03 -6.88
N VAL A 181 5.24 10.26 -7.38
CA VAL A 181 4.83 11.55 -7.96
C VAL A 181 3.83 12.21 -7.02
N ALA A 182 4.31 13.18 -6.24
CA ALA A 182 3.51 14.02 -5.35
C ALA A 182 3.50 15.48 -5.86
N LEU A 183 3.33 15.65 -7.18
CA LEU A 183 3.23 16.96 -7.81
C LEU A 183 1.91 17.65 -7.45
N GLY A 184 1.93 18.98 -7.46
CA GLY A 184 0.77 19.78 -7.12
C GLY A 184 1.04 21.26 -7.40
N THR A 185 -0.05 22.02 -7.53
CA THR A 185 -0.03 23.45 -7.83
C THR A 185 -0.07 24.34 -6.56
N ARG A 186 0.17 23.74 -5.38
CA ARG A 186 0.00 24.39 -4.07
C ARG A 186 -1.44 24.92 -3.93
N ASN A 187 -1.59 26.24 -3.88
CA ASN A 187 -2.89 26.91 -3.75
C ASN A 187 -3.40 27.46 -5.09
N ASN A 188 -2.65 27.27 -6.20
CA ASN A 188 -3.10 27.70 -7.51
C ASN A 188 -4.08 26.66 -8.08
N LEU A 189 -5.30 27.10 -8.42
CA LEU A 189 -6.36 26.28 -8.98
C LEU A 189 -6.66 26.62 -10.44
N ASP A 190 -5.83 27.47 -11.06
CA ASP A 190 -5.93 27.83 -12.47
C ASP A 190 -5.70 26.60 -13.37
N PRO A 191 -6.25 26.59 -14.60
CA PRO A 191 -5.97 25.55 -15.57
C PRO A 191 -4.46 25.33 -15.77
N THR A 192 -4.06 24.06 -15.75
CA THR A 192 -2.67 23.65 -15.95
C THR A 192 -2.60 22.31 -16.65
N THR A 193 -1.50 22.07 -17.36
CA THR A 193 -1.11 20.77 -17.95
C THR A 193 0.26 20.30 -17.47
N MET A 194 0.85 21.01 -16.50
CA MET A 194 2.22 20.76 -16.05
C MET A 194 2.39 19.36 -15.46
N MET A 195 1.41 18.87 -14.69
CA MET A 195 1.54 17.60 -13.96
C MET A 195 1.39 16.40 -14.90
N SER A 196 0.42 16.44 -15.82
CA SER A 196 0.19 15.41 -16.83
C SER A 196 1.32 15.37 -17.87
N GLN A 197 1.85 16.52 -18.28
CA GLN A 197 3.01 16.58 -19.17
C GLN A 197 4.27 16.00 -18.50
N ALA A 198 4.55 16.39 -17.26
CA ALA A 198 5.66 15.84 -16.48
C ALA A 198 5.51 14.32 -16.27
N LEU A 199 4.31 13.85 -15.92
CA LEU A 199 4.03 12.43 -15.73
C LEU A 199 4.31 11.61 -17.01
N THR A 200 3.96 12.15 -18.18
CA THR A 200 4.25 11.50 -19.47
C THR A 200 5.75 11.26 -19.66
N TRP A 201 6.58 12.26 -19.36
CA TRP A 201 8.04 12.13 -19.44
C TRP A 201 8.60 11.19 -18.37
N ILE A 202 8.09 11.25 -17.13
CA ILE A 202 8.48 10.35 -16.04
C ILE A 202 8.18 8.90 -16.40
N VAL A 203 6.99 8.61 -16.94
CA VAL A 203 6.62 7.26 -17.40
C VAL A 203 7.56 6.81 -18.52
N GLY A 204 7.90 7.70 -19.46
CA GLY A 204 8.85 7.42 -20.53
C GLY A 204 10.24 7.00 -20.03
N GLU A 205 10.79 7.70 -19.02
CA GLU A 205 12.07 7.32 -18.41
C GLU A 205 11.96 6.08 -17.53
N LEU A 206 10.88 5.92 -16.77
CA LEU A 206 10.67 4.78 -15.90
C LEU A 206 10.52 3.47 -16.68
N LYS A 207 9.92 3.48 -17.87
CA LYS A 207 9.87 2.31 -18.77
C LYS A 207 11.24 1.78 -19.17
N LYS A 208 12.30 2.60 -19.11
CA LYS A 208 13.68 2.19 -19.40
C LYS A 208 14.38 1.58 -18.19
N GLN A 209 13.78 1.68 -17.00
CA GLN A 209 14.34 1.15 -15.76
C GLN A 209 14.03 -0.35 -15.61
N PRO A 210 14.87 -1.11 -14.90
CA PRO A 210 14.63 -2.54 -14.67
C PRO A 210 13.38 -2.77 -13.81
N LYS A 211 13.06 -1.84 -12.91
CA LYS A 211 11.88 -1.89 -12.05
C LYS A 211 10.98 -0.73 -12.40
N GLN A 212 9.85 -1.06 -13.01
CA GLN A 212 8.87 -0.11 -13.50
C GLN A 212 7.80 0.07 -12.41
N ARG A 213 8.16 0.71 -11.29
CA ARG A 213 7.28 0.93 -10.13
C ARG A 213 6.95 2.42 -9.97
N LEU A 214 5.67 2.76 -10.02
CA LEU A 214 5.18 4.14 -9.99
C LEU A 214 4.01 4.30 -9.02
N THR A 215 4.03 5.33 -8.20
CA THR A 215 2.84 5.78 -7.46
C THR A 215 2.59 7.25 -7.71
N VAL A 216 1.33 7.62 -7.84
CA VAL A 216 0.94 8.99 -8.22
C VAL A 216 -0.16 9.47 -7.29
N CYS A 217 0.06 10.62 -6.66
CA CYS A 217 -0.96 11.31 -5.88
C CYS A 217 -1.87 12.12 -6.82
N LEU A 218 -3.17 11.89 -6.72
CA LEU A 218 -4.24 12.58 -7.44
C LEU A 218 -5.21 13.20 -6.42
N SER A 219 -6.52 13.08 -6.64
CA SER A 219 -7.56 13.61 -5.73
C SER A 219 -8.83 12.76 -5.78
N ALA A 220 -9.47 12.60 -4.63
CA ALA A 220 -10.78 11.96 -4.50
C ALA A 220 -11.89 12.64 -5.32
N PHE A 221 -11.67 13.87 -5.81
CA PHE A 221 -12.59 14.51 -6.75
C PHE A 221 -12.80 13.70 -8.04
N LEU A 222 -11.86 12.82 -8.41
CA LEU A 222 -12.03 11.89 -9.53
C LEU A 222 -13.14 10.86 -9.31
N PHE A 223 -13.54 10.60 -8.07
CA PHE A 223 -14.64 9.69 -7.75
C PHE A 223 -16.00 10.38 -7.70
N TRP A 224 -16.05 11.70 -7.92
CA TRP A 224 -17.29 12.47 -7.79
C TRP A 224 -17.77 12.94 -9.16
N GLU A 225 -19.09 12.98 -9.32
CA GLU A 225 -19.70 13.60 -10.50
C GLU A 225 -19.28 15.06 -10.61
N ARG A 226 -18.95 15.50 -11.83
CA ARG A 226 -18.49 16.87 -12.09
C ARG A 226 -19.49 17.94 -11.64
N SER A 227 -20.79 17.63 -11.66
CA SER A 227 -21.87 18.51 -11.16
C SER A 227 -21.83 18.76 -9.65
N LYS A 228 -21.20 17.86 -8.87
CA LYS A 228 -21.06 17.97 -7.42
C LYS A 228 -19.79 18.72 -7.00
N LEU A 229 -18.91 19.03 -7.94
CA LEU A 229 -17.68 19.78 -7.70
C LEU A 229 -17.95 21.29 -7.77
N LYS A 230 -17.32 22.04 -6.87
CA LYS A 230 -17.30 23.51 -7.02
C LYS A 230 -16.52 23.85 -8.30
N PRO A 231 -16.99 24.79 -9.14
CA PRO A 231 -16.35 25.11 -10.42
C PRO A 231 -14.85 25.44 -10.32
N ILE A 232 -14.42 26.03 -9.20
CA ILE A 232 -13.02 26.34 -8.92
C ILE A 232 -12.09 25.11 -8.92
N PHE A 233 -12.61 23.90 -8.66
CA PHE A 233 -11.82 22.67 -8.68
C PHE A 233 -11.86 21.95 -10.02
N GLY A 234 -12.69 22.42 -10.97
CA GLY A 234 -12.82 21.81 -12.30
C GLY A 234 -11.48 21.65 -13.01
N PRO A 235 -10.73 22.74 -13.23
CA PRO A 235 -9.47 22.67 -13.98
C PRO A 235 -8.41 21.74 -13.35
N LEU A 236 -8.29 21.75 -12.01
CA LEU A 236 -7.39 20.85 -11.30
C LEU A 236 -7.85 19.39 -11.40
N THR A 237 -9.15 19.14 -11.36
CA THR A 237 -9.71 17.79 -11.50
C THR A 237 -9.51 17.27 -12.93
N ASP A 238 -9.65 18.12 -13.95
CA ASP A 238 -9.34 17.78 -15.35
C ASP A 238 -7.86 17.42 -15.53
N GLU A 239 -6.97 18.09 -14.79
CA GLU A 239 -5.55 17.74 -14.81
C GLU A 239 -5.25 16.38 -14.18
N HIS A 240 -5.87 16.07 -13.03
CA HIS A 240 -5.75 14.75 -12.44
C HIS A 240 -6.38 13.65 -13.30
N GLU A 241 -7.46 13.94 -14.03
CA GLU A 241 -8.06 13.00 -14.97
C GLU A 241 -7.13 12.71 -16.15
N ARG A 242 -6.45 13.73 -16.70
CA ARG A 242 -5.38 13.52 -17.70
C ARG A 242 -4.26 12.63 -17.16
N MET A 243 -3.83 12.85 -15.92
CA MET A 243 -2.83 12.00 -15.28
C MET A 243 -3.31 10.55 -15.11
N LEU A 244 -4.56 10.34 -14.69
CA LEU A 244 -5.16 9.01 -14.56
C LEU A 244 -5.22 8.30 -15.93
N ASN A 245 -5.67 9.00 -16.97
CA ASN A 245 -5.74 8.46 -18.33
C ASN A 245 -4.35 8.00 -18.84
N ILE A 246 -3.28 8.72 -18.51
CA ILE A 246 -1.91 8.29 -18.84
C ILE A 246 -1.60 6.95 -18.17
N LEU A 247 -1.92 6.80 -16.89
CA LEU A 247 -1.67 5.56 -16.14
C LEU A 247 -2.50 4.39 -16.69
N GLU A 248 -3.79 4.59 -16.91
CA GLU A 248 -4.70 3.57 -17.46
C GLU A 248 -4.38 3.15 -18.90
N SER A 249 -3.65 4.01 -19.64
CA SER A 249 -3.15 3.68 -20.98
C SER A 249 -2.00 2.68 -20.97
N ILE A 250 -1.33 2.49 -19.82
CA ILE A 250 -0.22 1.54 -19.68
C ILE A 250 -0.79 0.12 -19.61
N LYS A 251 -0.65 -0.64 -20.71
CA LYS A 251 -1.10 -2.03 -20.82
C LYS A 251 -0.03 -3.08 -20.49
N ASP A 252 1.20 -2.63 -20.21
CA ASP A 252 2.30 -3.52 -19.84
C ASP A 252 2.10 -4.01 -18.41
N GLU A 253 1.72 -5.27 -18.24
CA GLU A 253 1.48 -5.90 -16.93
C GLU A 253 2.71 -5.85 -16.00
N GLN A 254 3.92 -5.73 -16.54
CA GLN A 254 5.14 -5.61 -15.74
C GLN A 254 5.29 -4.22 -15.11
N PHE A 255 4.69 -3.20 -15.71
CA PHE A 255 4.70 -1.83 -15.22
C PHE A 255 3.70 -1.69 -14.08
N HIS A 256 4.17 -1.68 -12.84
CA HIS A 256 3.31 -1.51 -11.68
C HIS A 256 3.08 -0.02 -11.43
N TRP A 257 1.85 0.43 -11.59
CA TRP A 257 1.42 1.76 -11.20
C TRP A 257 0.27 1.72 -10.20
N VAL A 258 0.21 2.71 -9.31
CA VAL A 258 -0.91 2.93 -8.40
C VAL A 258 -1.29 4.41 -8.42
N ALA A 259 -2.53 4.70 -8.79
CA ALA A 259 -3.10 6.04 -8.73
C ALA A 259 -3.84 6.22 -7.40
N ILE A 260 -3.41 7.16 -6.56
CA ILE A 260 -3.89 7.30 -5.19
C ILE A 260 -4.65 8.61 -5.08
N SER A 261 -5.94 8.53 -4.77
CA SER A 261 -6.87 9.66 -4.74
C SER A 261 -7.38 9.92 -3.32
N PRO A 262 -6.63 10.70 -2.51
CA PRO A 262 -7.03 11.05 -1.16
C PRO A 262 -8.11 12.14 -1.16
N PRO A 263 -8.91 12.26 -0.08
CA PRO A 263 -9.75 13.42 0.17
C PRO A 263 -8.88 14.58 0.70
N HIS A 264 -9.37 15.37 1.65
CA HIS A 264 -8.57 16.48 2.20
C HIS A 264 -7.28 15.97 2.87
N ILE A 265 -6.13 16.49 2.46
CA ILE A 265 -4.82 16.15 3.05
C ILE A 265 -4.58 17.04 4.26
N ALA A 266 -4.74 16.48 5.46
CA ALA A 266 -4.57 17.18 6.72
C ALA A 266 -3.12 17.08 7.24
N SER A 267 -2.74 18.01 8.12
CA SER A 267 -1.45 18.01 8.83
C SER A 267 -1.52 17.32 10.20
N GLU A 268 -2.65 16.71 10.53
CA GLU A 268 -2.88 16.00 11.79
C GLU A 268 -2.05 14.71 11.90
N ASP A 269 -2.00 14.16 13.11
CA ASP A 269 -1.29 12.93 13.40
C ASP A 269 -1.84 11.75 12.58
N PRO A 270 -0.95 10.84 12.13
CA PRO A 270 -1.36 9.66 11.37
C PRO A 270 -2.15 8.67 12.24
N VAL A 271 -3.09 7.95 11.61
CA VAL A 271 -3.72 6.77 12.22
C VAL A 271 -2.81 5.53 12.19
N GLY A 272 -1.77 5.57 11.35
CA GLY A 272 -0.74 4.55 11.26
C GLY A 272 -1.00 3.51 10.17
N PHE A 273 0.08 2.83 9.80
CA PHE A 273 0.06 1.78 8.78
C PHE A 273 -0.90 0.65 9.15
N GLY A 274 -1.80 0.31 8.23
CA GLY A 274 -2.81 -0.72 8.41
C GLY A 274 -4.12 -0.24 9.05
N THR A 275 -4.18 1.01 9.50
CA THR A 275 -5.40 1.61 10.09
C THR A 275 -6.18 2.45 9.07
N TYR A 276 -5.50 3.09 8.12
CA TYR A 276 -6.16 3.82 7.05
C TYR A 276 -6.90 2.87 6.10
N LEU A 277 -7.98 3.36 5.51
CA LEU A 277 -8.83 2.60 4.60
C LEU A 277 -8.39 2.81 3.15
N VAL A 278 -8.40 1.73 2.37
CA VAL A 278 -8.07 1.74 0.93
C VAL A 278 -9.20 1.04 0.19
N GLU A 279 -9.73 1.67 -0.85
CA GLU A 279 -10.78 1.10 -1.70
C GLU A 279 -10.46 1.36 -3.17
N GLU A 280 -10.63 0.33 -4.01
CA GLU A 280 -10.42 0.44 -5.46
C GLU A 280 -11.61 1.14 -6.13
N GLY A 281 -11.33 2.14 -6.95
CA GLY A 281 -12.33 2.84 -7.76
C GLY A 281 -13.28 3.76 -6.99
N ALA A 282 -13.13 3.91 -5.67
CA ALA A 282 -14.01 4.72 -4.84
C ALA A 282 -13.32 5.32 -3.60
N VAL A 283 -13.99 6.29 -2.97
CA VAL A 283 -13.64 6.71 -1.60
C VAL A 283 -14.07 5.59 -0.64
N PRO A 284 -13.21 5.14 0.28
CA PRO A 284 -13.54 3.99 1.13
C PRO A 284 -14.84 4.16 1.93
N SER A 285 -15.65 3.10 2.00
CA SER A 285 -16.84 3.09 2.86
C SER A 285 -16.45 3.28 4.34
N GLY A 286 -17.21 4.08 5.07
CA GLY A 286 -16.90 4.42 6.48
C GLY A 286 -15.69 5.36 6.65
N ALA A 287 -15.18 5.96 5.56
CA ALA A 287 -14.08 6.90 5.62
C ALA A 287 -14.48 8.29 6.13
N SER A 288 -13.54 8.95 6.78
CA SER A 288 -13.55 10.38 7.01
C SER A 288 -13.30 11.14 5.71
N ARG A 289 -13.60 12.45 5.71
CA ARG A 289 -13.32 13.35 4.58
C ARG A 289 -11.87 13.87 4.54
N LYS A 290 -10.96 13.26 5.31
CA LYS A 290 -9.55 13.63 5.39
C LYS A 290 -8.63 12.41 5.53
N ILE A 291 -7.36 12.63 5.23
CA ILE A 291 -6.25 11.71 5.51
C ILE A 291 -5.06 12.55 6.01
N SER A 292 -4.29 12.02 6.97
CA SER A 292 -3.03 12.66 7.36
C SER A 292 -2.05 12.63 6.18
N LYS A 293 -1.30 13.70 5.97
CA LYS A 293 -0.19 13.73 5.00
C LYS A 293 0.84 12.63 5.27
N TYR A 294 1.01 12.22 6.52
CA TYR A 294 1.96 11.18 6.91
C TYR A 294 1.45 9.79 6.52
N ASP A 295 0.16 9.50 6.70
CA ASP A 295 -0.45 8.25 6.22
C ASP A 295 -0.48 8.19 4.69
N LEU A 296 -0.78 9.32 4.03
CA LEU A 296 -0.70 9.41 2.56
C LEU A 296 0.73 9.17 2.06
N GLY A 297 1.74 9.75 2.72
CA GLY A 297 3.15 9.50 2.43
C GLY A 297 3.56 8.05 2.67
N ASP A 298 3.09 7.44 3.77
CA ASP A 298 3.27 6.02 4.07
C ASP A 298 2.75 5.13 2.94
N PHE A 299 1.50 5.34 2.53
CA PHE A 299 0.87 4.55 1.48
C PHE A 299 1.49 4.80 0.10
N LEU A 300 1.76 6.06 -0.29
CA LEU A 300 2.41 6.40 -1.56
C LEU A 300 3.75 5.66 -1.74
N VAL A 301 4.53 5.54 -0.66
CA VAL A 301 5.82 4.86 -0.70
C VAL A 301 5.63 3.35 -0.71
N ARG A 302 4.82 2.80 0.21
CA ARG A 302 4.63 1.34 0.31
C ARG A 302 3.96 0.74 -0.91
N ALA A 303 3.01 1.45 -1.50
CA ALA A 303 2.27 1.00 -2.66
C ALA A 303 3.17 0.75 -3.88
N LEU A 304 4.43 1.22 -3.90
CA LEU A 304 5.42 0.85 -4.93
C LEU A 304 5.68 -0.66 -5.02
N TRP A 305 5.40 -1.42 -3.97
CA TRP A 305 5.63 -2.86 -3.93
C TRP A 305 4.45 -3.69 -3.39
N MET A 306 3.25 -3.11 -3.30
CA MET A 306 2.04 -3.83 -2.91
C MET A 306 1.33 -4.34 -4.17
N LYS A 307 1.54 -5.62 -4.51
CA LYS A 307 1.05 -6.21 -5.78
C LYS A 307 -0.46 -6.11 -5.93
N GLU A 308 -1.19 -6.18 -4.82
CA GLU A 308 -2.66 -6.09 -4.77
C GLU A 308 -3.21 -4.76 -5.30
N TYR A 309 -2.38 -3.70 -5.33
CA TYR A 309 -2.71 -2.38 -5.85
C TYR A 309 -2.14 -2.08 -7.23
N GLY A 310 -1.37 -3.00 -7.82
CA GLY A 310 -0.79 -2.81 -9.13
C GLY A 310 -1.87 -2.66 -10.21
N HIS A 311 -1.71 -1.62 -11.04
CA HIS A 311 -2.65 -1.22 -12.09
C HIS A 311 -4.01 -0.72 -11.58
N LYS A 312 -4.03 -0.10 -10.39
CA LYS A 312 -5.28 0.34 -9.76
C LYS A 312 -5.32 1.83 -9.46
N HIS A 313 -6.53 2.37 -9.57
CA HIS A 313 -6.93 3.66 -9.01
C HIS A 313 -7.63 3.41 -7.69
N VAL A 314 -7.08 3.95 -6.60
CA VAL A 314 -7.56 3.68 -5.24
C VAL A 314 -7.85 4.98 -4.49
N GLY A 315 -8.93 4.99 -3.72
CA GLY A 315 -9.16 5.99 -2.68
C GLY A 315 -8.44 5.61 -1.40
N LEU A 316 -7.90 6.61 -0.71
CA LEU A 316 -7.18 6.45 0.56
C LEU A 316 -7.71 7.47 1.57
N ALA A 317 -8.22 7.01 2.71
CA ALA A 317 -8.79 7.91 3.72
C ALA A 317 -8.63 7.36 5.14
N ALA A 318 -8.65 8.25 6.14
CA ALA A 318 -8.71 7.82 7.54
C ALA A 318 -10.12 7.25 7.84
N PRO A 319 -10.26 6.31 8.79
CA PRO A 319 -11.58 5.89 9.26
C PRO A 319 -12.37 7.08 9.81
N ALA A 320 -13.69 7.08 9.65
CA ALA A 320 -14.54 8.05 10.33
C ALA A 320 -14.46 7.82 11.84
N THR A 321 -14.19 8.86 12.61
CA THR A 321 -14.41 8.84 14.06
C THR A 321 -15.91 8.89 14.28
N GLY A 322 -16.47 7.83 14.88
CA GLY A 322 -17.87 7.81 15.32
C GLY A 322 -18.19 8.87 16.36
#